data_AF-A0A2S7Z1N1-F1
#
_entry.id   AF-A0A2S7Z1N1-F1
#
_cell.length_a   1.000
_cell.length_b   1.000
_cell.length_c   1.000
_cell.angle_alpha   90.00
_cell.angle_beta   90.00
_cell.angle_gamma   90.00
#
_symmetry.space_group_name_H-M   'P 1'
#
loop_
_entity.id
_entity.type
_entity.pdbx_description
1 polymer ?
#
loop_
_entity_poly.entity_id
_entity_poly.type
_entity_poly.pdbx_seq_one_letter_code
_entity_poly.pdbx_strand_id
1 'polypeptide(L)'
;MNGGAHNAGFITYVAILTMSLLLLLAFMGLRISQICESNAIDELHLEEAHYAAQRGAHWFVGYCKAGNTWDFQQKLIVSDEGDVEITIEPDRSMDNPRHVMSYGKLKNREIVSRVHMYVTVDQDKHMHVVKVKPY
;
A
#
# COMPACT_ATOMS: atom_id res chain seq x y z
N MET A 1 33.98 -54.05 -33.95
CA MET A 1 34.00 -52.58 -33.74
C MET A 1 32.56 -52.08 -33.70
N ASN A 2 32.00 -51.85 -32.51
CA ASN A 2 30.66 -51.26 -32.30
C ASN A 2 30.63 -50.31 -31.07
N GLY A 3 31.78 -49.78 -30.65
CA GLY A 3 31.90 -48.92 -29.46
C GLY A 3 31.64 -47.42 -29.68
N GLY A 4 31.69 -46.94 -30.93
CA GLY A 4 31.57 -45.50 -31.24
C GLY A 4 30.13 -44.98 -31.26
N ALA A 5 29.18 -45.77 -31.74
CA ALA A 5 27.78 -45.34 -31.89
C ALA A 5 27.04 -45.24 -30.53
N HIS A 6 27.38 -46.11 -29.57
CA HIS A 6 26.76 -46.14 -28.25
C HIS A 6 27.17 -44.94 -27.38
N ASN A 7 28.43 -44.51 -27.47
CA ASN A 7 28.93 -43.33 -26.74
C ASN A 7 28.38 -42.02 -27.31
N ALA A 8 28.21 -41.90 -28.63
CA ALA A 8 27.65 -40.70 -29.26
C ALA A 8 26.17 -40.48 -28.87
N GLY A 9 25.37 -41.56 -28.81
CA GLY A 9 23.99 -41.50 -28.32
C GLY A 9 23.92 -41.06 -26.87
N PHE A 10 24.72 -41.66 -25.99
CA PHE A 10 24.78 -41.30 -24.56
C PHE A 10 25.17 -39.83 -24.34
N ILE A 11 26.18 -39.33 -25.04
CA ILE A 11 26.60 -37.92 -24.97
C ILE A 11 25.46 -36.99 -25.41
N THR A 12 24.75 -37.36 -26.48
CA THR A 12 23.59 -36.57 -26.97
C THR A 12 22.47 -36.53 -25.95
N TYR A 13 22.15 -37.65 -25.30
CA TYR A 13 21.14 -37.69 -24.22
C TYR A 13 21.54 -36.80 -23.04
N VAL A 14 22.78 -36.89 -22.58
CA VAL A 14 23.29 -36.05 -21.48
C VAL A 14 23.27 -34.57 -21.88
N ALA A 15 23.62 -34.23 -23.11
CA ALA A 15 23.55 -32.87 -23.62
C ALA A 15 22.11 -32.33 -23.64
N ILE A 16 21.14 -33.11 -24.12
CA ILE A 16 19.72 -32.70 -24.12
C ILE A 16 19.22 -32.52 -22.68
N LEU A 17 19.55 -33.44 -21.78
CA LEU A 17 19.10 -33.39 -20.38
C LEU A 17 19.68 -32.18 -19.65
N THR A 18 20.99 -31.92 -19.81
CA THR A 18 21.66 -30.75 -19.23
C THR A 18 21.11 -29.44 -19.78
N MET A 19 20.92 -29.33 -21.10
CA MET A 19 20.34 -28.12 -21.71
C MET A 19 18.89 -27.91 -21.27
N SER A 20 18.09 -28.98 -21.15
CA SER A 20 16.71 -28.90 -20.68
C SER A 20 16.65 -28.46 -19.21
N LEU A 21 17.56 -28.97 -18.37
CA LEU A 21 17.68 -28.54 -16.98
C LEU A 21 18.09 -27.06 -16.87
N LEU A 22 19.07 -26.63 -17.67
CA LEU A 22 19.51 -25.22 -17.69
C LEU A 22 18.38 -24.28 -18.15
N LEU A 23 17.61 -24.69 -19.16
CA LEU A 23 16.44 -23.94 -19.63
C LEU A 23 15.36 -23.84 -18.54
N LEU A 24 15.08 -24.93 -17.84
CA LEU A 24 14.14 -24.91 -16.71
C LEU A 24 14.61 -23.98 -15.59
N LEU A 25 15.89 -24.04 -15.22
CA LEU A 25 16.45 -23.16 -14.20
C LEU A 25 16.39 -21.69 -14.63
N ALA A 26 16.72 -21.37 -15.88
CA ALA A 26 16.62 -20.02 -16.41
C ALA A 26 15.16 -19.51 -16.41
N PHE A 27 14.21 -20.34 -16.83
CA PHE A 27 12.79 -19.98 -16.83
C PHE A 27 12.25 -19.76 -15.42
N MET A 28 12.57 -20.65 -14.48
CA MET A 28 12.18 -20.50 -13.08
C MET A 28 12.79 -19.24 -12.46
N GLY A 29 14.07 -18.96 -12.74
CA GLY A 29 14.74 -17.73 -12.29
C GLY A 29 14.03 -16.47 -12.79
N LEU A 30 13.71 -16.40 -14.09
CA LEU A 30 12.97 -15.28 -14.66
C LEU A 30 11.58 -15.10 -14.04
N ARG A 31 10.85 -16.20 -13.81
CA ARG A 31 9.53 -16.16 -13.18
C ARG A 31 9.58 -15.65 -11.74
N ILE A 32 10.56 -16.09 -10.96
CA ILE A 32 10.73 -15.62 -9.58
C ILE A 32 11.06 -14.12 -9.58
N SER A 33 11.96 -13.67 -10.45
CA SER A 33 12.28 -12.23 -10.55
C SER A 33 11.05 -11.37 -10.87
N GLN A 34 10.20 -11.82 -11.81
CA GLN A 34 8.95 -11.11 -12.14
C GLN A 34 8.00 -11.02 -10.95
N ILE A 35 7.87 -12.09 -10.17
CA ILE A 35 7.02 -12.10 -8.97
C ILE A 35 7.59 -11.15 -7.90
N CYS A 36 8.90 -11.18 -7.67
CA CYS A 36 9.55 -10.27 -6.72
C CYS A 36 9.37 -8.80 -7.12
N GLU A 37 9.53 -8.47 -8.40
CA GLU A 37 9.30 -7.12 -8.91
C GLU A 37 7.84 -6.69 -8.73
N SER A 38 6.89 -7.55 -9.09
CA SER A 38 5.47 -7.27 -8.87
C SER A 38 5.16 -6.98 -7.41
N ASN A 39 5.68 -7.80 -6.49
CA ASN A 39 5.45 -7.61 -5.05
C ASN A 39 6.06 -6.30 -4.55
N ALA A 40 7.28 -5.96 -4.98
CA ALA A 40 7.93 -4.71 -4.60
C ALA A 40 7.14 -3.48 -5.10
N ILE A 41 6.59 -3.57 -6.30
CA ILE A 41 5.74 -2.54 -6.88
C ILE A 41 4.43 -2.40 -6.09
N ASP A 42 3.80 -3.51 -5.70
CA ASP A 42 2.57 -3.48 -4.90
C ASP A 42 2.80 -2.91 -3.50
N GLU A 43 3.90 -3.28 -2.85
CA GLU A 43 4.33 -2.71 -1.56
C GLU A 43 4.59 -1.20 -1.66
N LEU A 44 5.26 -0.75 -2.71
CA LEU A 44 5.51 0.68 -2.94
C LEU A 44 4.20 1.48 -3.01
N HIS A 45 3.21 1.00 -3.76
CA HIS A 45 1.93 1.69 -3.86
C HIS A 45 1.14 1.69 -2.55
N LEU A 46 1.26 0.62 -1.74
CA LEU A 46 0.68 0.60 -0.40
C LEU A 46 1.34 1.65 0.50
N GLU A 47 2.66 1.79 0.43
CA GLU A 47 3.40 2.83 1.15
C GLU A 47 3.03 4.24 0.67
N GLU A 48 2.87 4.47 -0.64
CA GLU A 48 2.42 5.76 -1.19
C GLU A 48 1.04 6.15 -0.66
N ALA A 49 0.09 5.22 -0.66
CA ALA A 49 -1.24 5.43 -0.09
C ALA A 49 -1.15 5.73 1.42
N HIS A 50 -0.29 5.00 2.14
CA HIS A 50 -0.07 5.21 3.57
C HIS A 50 0.54 6.57 3.87
N TYR A 51 1.52 7.00 3.10
CA TYR A 51 2.13 8.32 3.19
C TYR A 51 1.10 9.42 2.94
N ALA A 52 0.20 9.24 1.96
CA ALA A 52 -0.91 10.17 1.73
C ALA A 52 -1.86 10.27 2.93
N ALA A 53 -2.24 9.14 3.53
CA ALA A 53 -3.06 9.10 4.75
C ALA A 53 -2.36 9.77 5.95
N GLN A 54 -1.06 9.57 6.12
CA GLN A 54 -0.27 10.24 7.16
C GLN A 54 -0.26 11.76 6.96
N ARG A 55 -0.03 12.23 5.72
CA ARG A 55 -0.08 13.67 5.41
C ARG A 55 -1.44 14.28 5.75
N GLY A 56 -2.55 13.59 5.44
CA GLY A 56 -3.88 14.03 5.82
C GLY A 56 -4.09 14.09 7.34
N ALA A 57 -3.61 13.09 8.08
CA ALA A 57 -3.64 13.12 9.54
C ALA A 57 -2.84 14.30 10.12
N HIS A 58 -1.63 14.56 9.60
CA HIS A 58 -0.82 15.72 9.99
C HIS A 58 -1.52 17.04 9.69
N TRP A 59 -2.14 17.17 8.51
CA TRP A 59 -2.94 18.33 8.15
C TRP A 59 -4.10 18.52 9.13
N PHE A 60 -4.82 17.45 9.47
CA PHE A 60 -5.97 17.51 10.38
C PHE A 60 -5.58 17.91 11.80
N VAL A 61 -4.42 17.47 12.31
CA VAL A 61 -3.88 17.98 13.57
C VAL A 61 -3.67 19.49 13.52
N GLY A 62 -3.15 20.01 12.40
CA GLY A 62 -3.02 21.45 12.17
C GLY A 62 -4.38 22.16 12.10
N TYR A 63 -5.34 21.57 11.40
CA TYR A 63 -6.71 22.05 11.28
C TYR A 63 -7.37 22.23 12.66
N CYS A 64 -7.25 21.23 13.53
CA CYS A 64 -7.73 21.30 14.92
C CYS A 64 -7.01 22.38 15.74
N LYS A 65 -5.67 22.45 15.65
CA LYS A 65 -4.86 23.46 16.39
C LYS A 65 -5.16 24.89 15.98
N ALA A 66 -5.63 25.12 14.76
CA ALA A 66 -6.07 26.43 14.29
C ALA A 66 -7.46 26.85 14.84
N GLY A 67 -8.09 26.02 15.69
CA GLY A 67 -9.40 26.32 16.29
C GLY A 67 -10.57 26.07 15.35
N ASN A 68 -10.36 25.35 14.23
CA ASN A 68 -11.46 25.02 13.34
C ASN A 68 -12.43 24.02 13.97
N THR A 69 -13.70 24.16 13.61
CA THR A 69 -14.79 23.27 14.03
C THR A 69 -15.28 22.44 12.85
N TRP A 70 -15.71 21.21 13.10
CA TRP A 70 -16.30 20.34 12.08
C TRP A 70 -17.47 19.56 12.70
N ASP A 71 -18.56 19.41 11.96
CA ASP A 71 -19.81 18.79 12.42
C ASP A 71 -19.83 17.26 12.25
N PHE A 72 -18.79 16.69 11.63
CA PHE A 72 -18.64 15.27 11.34
C PHE A 72 -19.76 14.67 10.46
N GLN A 73 -20.53 15.49 9.74
CA GLN A 73 -21.57 14.99 8.83
C GLN A 73 -21.02 14.66 7.45
N GLN A 74 -20.12 15.49 6.93
CA GLN A 74 -19.51 15.33 5.62
C GLN A 74 -18.00 15.14 5.76
N LYS A 75 -17.43 14.29 4.91
CA LYS A 75 -15.97 14.15 4.82
C LYS A 75 -15.32 15.49 4.47
N LEU A 76 -14.15 15.74 5.04
CA LEU A 76 -13.30 16.84 4.59
C LEU A 76 -12.43 16.33 3.44
N ILE A 77 -12.38 17.10 2.35
CA ILE A 77 -11.47 16.85 1.23
C ILE A 77 -10.22 17.70 1.49
N VAL A 78 -9.10 17.06 1.77
CA VAL A 78 -7.82 17.73 2.05
C VAL A 78 -7.06 17.98 0.75
N SER A 79 -7.05 16.98 -0.13
CA SER A 79 -6.49 17.08 -1.47
C SER A 79 -7.24 16.13 -2.39
N ASP A 80 -7.50 16.60 -3.61
CA ASP A 80 -8.05 15.78 -4.69
C ASP A 80 -7.26 15.99 -5.99
N GLU A 81 -5.97 16.35 -5.86
CA GLU A 81 -5.11 16.70 -7.00
C GLU A 81 -4.35 15.48 -7.55
N GLY A 82 -4.33 15.39 -8.89
CA GLY A 82 -3.61 14.31 -9.60
C GLY A 82 -4.15 12.92 -9.25
N ASP A 83 -3.22 11.99 -9.03
CA ASP A 83 -3.51 10.56 -8.82
C ASP A 83 -3.81 10.21 -7.35
N VAL A 84 -3.78 11.19 -6.43
CA VAL A 84 -3.95 10.95 -4.99
C VAL A 84 -5.13 11.75 -4.45
N GLU A 85 -6.06 11.07 -3.78
CA GLU A 85 -7.13 11.69 -3.00
C GLU A 85 -6.81 11.53 -1.50
N ILE A 86 -6.93 12.62 -0.73
CA ILE A 86 -6.79 12.63 0.72
C ILE A 86 -8.07 13.17 1.34
N THR A 87 -8.72 12.35 2.16
CA THR A 87 -9.94 12.74 2.88
C THR A 87 -9.80 12.52 4.38
N ILE A 88 -10.58 13.28 5.15
CA ILE A 88 -10.79 13.05 6.59
C ILE A 88 -12.25 12.65 6.78
N GLU A 89 -12.48 11.50 7.38
CA GLU A 89 -13.81 10.93 7.56
C GLU A 89 -14.02 10.53 9.01
N PRO A 90 -15.16 10.90 9.62
CA PRO A 90 -15.50 10.40 10.93
C PRO A 90 -16.00 8.96 10.83
N ASP A 91 -15.79 8.20 11.90
CA ASP A 91 -16.55 6.99 12.10
C ASP A 91 -18.03 7.33 12.36
N ARG A 92 -18.91 6.36 12.14
CA ARG A 92 -20.35 6.52 12.39
C ARG A 92 -20.67 6.67 13.88
N SER A 93 -19.77 6.22 14.75
CA SER A 93 -19.96 6.34 16.19
C SER A 93 -19.83 7.79 16.66
N MET A 94 -20.72 8.19 17.57
CA MET A 94 -20.72 9.52 18.21
C MET A 94 -19.94 9.55 19.52
N ASP A 95 -19.10 8.55 19.78
CA ASP A 95 -18.31 8.43 21.00
C ASP A 95 -17.42 9.67 21.24
N ASN A 96 -17.09 9.94 22.51
CA ASN A 96 -16.08 10.92 22.87
C ASN A 96 -14.97 10.21 23.67
N PRO A 97 -13.74 10.11 23.15
CA PRO A 97 -13.25 10.71 21.91
C PRO A 97 -13.85 10.10 20.63
N ARG A 98 -14.12 10.97 19.65
CA ARG A 98 -14.59 10.58 18.32
C ARG A 98 -13.48 9.90 17.55
N HIS A 99 -13.81 8.80 16.89
CA HIS A 99 -12.91 8.14 15.97
C HIS A 99 -12.98 8.82 14.59
N VAL A 100 -11.84 9.27 14.09
CA VAL A 100 -11.69 9.96 12.80
C VAL A 100 -10.56 9.30 12.03
N MET A 101 -10.73 9.11 10.73
CA MET A 101 -9.74 8.48 9.87
C MET A 101 -9.30 9.46 8.80
N SER A 102 -8.00 9.56 8.57
CA SER A 102 -7.48 10.13 7.33
C SER A 102 -7.29 9.02 6.33
N TYR A 103 -7.89 9.15 5.15
CA TYR A 103 -7.72 8.22 4.04
C TYR A 103 -6.77 8.81 3.01
N GLY A 104 -5.88 7.97 2.48
CA GLY A 104 -5.06 8.24 1.30
C GLY A 104 -5.39 7.21 0.24
N LYS A 105 -5.89 7.66 -0.91
CA LYS A 105 -6.32 6.80 -2.02
C LYS A 105 -5.53 7.12 -3.29
N LEU A 106 -4.98 6.10 -3.92
CA LEU A 106 -4.41 6.18 -5.26
C LEU A 106 -5.52 5.92 -6.28
N LYS A 107 -5.98 6.96 -6.99
CA LYS A 107 -7.17 6.92 -7.86
C LYS A 107 -7.05 5.87 -8.96
N ASN A 108 -5.87 5.76 -9.56
CA ASN A 108 -5.64 4.90 -10.73
C ASN A 108 -5.49 3.41 -10.38
N ARG A 109 -5.36 3.06 -9.08
CA ARG A 109 -5.08 1.69 -8.64
C ARG A 109 -6.09 1.16 -7.63
N GLU A 110 -7.05 1.98 -7.21
CA GLU A 110 -8.02 1.68 -6.14
C GLU A 110 -7.38 1.25 -4.80
N ILE A 111 -6.08 1.56 -4.61
CA ILE A 111 -5.37 1.30 -3.35
C ILE A 111 -5.70 2.39 -2.35
N VAL A 112 -6.09 1.99 -1.15
CA VAL A 112 -6.46 2.89 -0.05
C VAL A 112 -5.72 2.49 1.22
N SER A 113 -5.16 3.49 1.89
CA SER A 113 -4.63 3.36 3.25
C SER A 113 -5.33 4.36 4.17
N ARG A 114 -5.27 4.13 5.49
CA ARG A 114 -5.86 5.04 6.47
C ARG A 114 -4.99 5.23 7.71
N VAL A 115 -5.12 6.38 8.35
CA VAL A 115 -4.54 6.66 9.67
C VAL A 115 -5.66 6.96 10.63
N HIS A 116 -5.66 6.25 11.77
CA HIS A 116 -6.70 6.36 12.78
C HIS A 116 -6.37 7.48 13.75
N MET A 117 -7.34 8.31 14.07
CA MET A 117 -7.23 9.45 14.99
C MET A 117 -8.38 9.43 15.96
N TYR A 118 -8.12 9.93 17.17
CA TYR A 118 -9.11 10.11 18.21
C TYR A 118 -9.17 11.58 18.57
N VAL A 119 -10.39 12.14 18.54
CA VAL A 119 -10.63 13.58 18.62
C VAL A 119 -11.66 13.86 19.70
N THR A 120 -11.29 14.64 20.69
CA THR A 120 -12.26 15.17 21.66
C THR A 120 -12.78 16.51 21.20
N VAL A 121 -14.04 16.79 21.48
CA VAL A 121 -14.66 18.11 21.23
C VAL A 121 -14.96 18.74 22.58
N ASP A 122 -14.50 19.98 22.79
CA ASP A 122 -14.75 20.70 24.04
C ASP A 122 -16.12 21.43 24.04
N GLN A 123 -16.40 22.17 25.13
CA GLN A 123 -17.66 22.89 25.30
C GLN A 123 -17.84 24.03 24.29
N ASP A 124 -16.73 24.59 23.79
CA ASP A 124 -16.71 25.65 22.78
C ASP A 124 -16.69 25.10 21.35
N LYS A 125 -16.89 23.78 21.20
CA LYS A 125 -16.85 23.02 19.94
C LYS A 125 -15.47 22.98 19.26
N HIS A 126 -14.40 23.36 19.94
CA HIS A 126 -13.06 23.16 19.40
C HIS A 126 -12.67 21.69 19.48
N MET A 127 -11.96 21.26 18.44
CA MET A 127 -11.51 19.88 18.30
C MET A 127 -10.07 19.74 18.77
N HIS A 128 -9.80 18.67 19.53
CA HIS A 128 -8.48 18.35 20.04
C HIS A 128 -8.13 16.91 19.68
N VAL A 129 -7.07 16.71 18.91
CA VAL A 129 -6.58 15.37 18.58
C VAL A 129 -5.84 14.81 19.78
N VAL A 130 -6.40 13.78 20.42
CA VAL A 130 -5.81 13.13 21.61
C VAL A 130 -4.86 11.99 21.26
N LYS A 131 -5.06 11.36 20.10
CA LYS A 131 -4.20 10.26 19.65
C LYS A 131 -4.22 10.11 18.14
N VAL A 132 -3.06 9.83 17.57
CA VAL A 132 -2.88 9.37 16.18
C VAL A 132 -2.29 7.97 16.23
N LYS A 133 -2.89 7.02 15.51
CA LYS A 133 -2.44 5.63 15.38
C LYS A 133 -2.19 5.34 13.89
N PRO A 134 -0.92 5.25 13.47
CA PRO A 134 -0.56 4.79 12.13
C PRO A 134 -0.69 3.26 12.10
N TYR A 135 -1.93 2.77 12.09
CA TYR A 135 -2.30 1.37 12.32
C TYR A 135 -1.94 0.78 13.70
#